data_AF-A0A7H0Y2D4-F1
#
_entry.id   AF-A0A7H0Y2D4-F1
#
_cell.length_a   1.000
_cell.length_b   1.000
_cell.length_c   1.000
_cell.angle_alpha   90.00
_cell.angle_beta   90.00
_cell.angle_gamma   90.00
#
_symmetry.space_group_name_H-M   'P 1'
#
loop_
_entity.id
_entity.type
_entity.pdbx_description
1 polymer ?
#
loop_
_entity_poly.entity_id
_entity_poly.type
_entity_poly.pdbx_seq_one_letter_code
_entity_poly.pdbx_strand_id
1 'polypeptide(L)'
;MARVSSKGQITFPARWMKIMGGVATGEWLFFHIQHANQIVYITKDSGHSDSCAQLLGQNFLTIPSDVRKWFKIQPGDDLKFGYDANREAVYFKKRQVLLTCPVCNELGSIGEHPCFVCQETGSVEKEPWLNEITRLMMKSRSYNVSLSIIGHERVQEKQAPVQLLVPKIQLVSSTYSTAILETIQDYYQGRVIREAIEAGSLNVQEYKTEIVSMLRTNFEKDSLEAWLTANS
;
A
#
# COMPACT_ATOMS: atom_id res chain seq x y z
N MET A 1 18.22 -5.14 11.34
CA MET A 1 17.24 -5.29 10.23
C MET A 1 17.47 -6.65 9.61
N ALA A 2 16.44 -7.34 9.13
CA ALA A 2 16.61 -8.63 8.46
C ALA A 2 16.29 -8.47 6.98
N ARG A 3 17.23 -8.87 6.12
CA ARG A 3 17.07 -8.85 4.68
C ARG A 3 16.76 -10.25 4.17
N VAL A 4 15.84 -10.36 3.22
CA VAL A 4 15.38 -11.64 2.65
C VAL A 4 16.39 -12.13 1.62
N SER A 5 16.87 -13.36 1.78
CA SER A 5 17.79 -14.00 0.83
C SER A 5 17.08 -14.51 -0.43
N SER A 6 17.86 -14.94 -1.42
CA SER A 6 17.34 -15.60 -2.64
C SER A 6 16.51 -16.86 -2.35
N LYS A 7 16.73 -17.51 -1.20
CA LYS A 7 15.97 -18.68 -0.74
C LYS A 7 14.72 -18.31 0.08
N GLY A 8 14.41 -17.03 0.25
CA GLY A 8 13.33 -16.58 1.13
C GLY A 8 13.66 -16.71 2.62
N GLN A 9 14.94 -16.79 2.97
CA GLN A 9 15.41 -16.91 4.34
C GLN A 9 15.80 -15.55 4.91
N ILE A 10 15.72 -15.42 6.23
CA ILE A 10 16.22 -14.28 6.98
C ILE A 10 17.11 -14.76 8.13
N THR A 11 18.06 -13.94 8.54
CA THR A 11 18.68 -14.10 9.87
C THR A 11 17.71 -13.52 10.89
N PHE A 12 17.08 -14.38 11.66
CA PHE A 12 16.11 -14.01 12.68
C PHE A 12 16.82 -13.24 13.81
N PRO A 13 16.43 -11.99 14.12
CA PRO A 13 17.24 -11.16 15.01
C PRO A 13 17.27 -11.69 16.44
N ALA A 14 18.47 -11.79 17.02
CA ALA A 14 18.69 -12.38 18.34
C ALA A 14 17.88 -11.73 19.47
N ARG A 15 17.65 -10.42 19.38
CA ARG A 15 16.79 -9.69 20.33
C ARG A 15 15.39 -10.29 20.42
N TRP A 16 14.79 -10.66 19.29
CA TRP A 16 13.42 -11.17 19.26
C TRP A 16 13.34 -12.62 19.73
N MET A 17 14.35 -13.45 19.42
CA MET A 17 14.45 -14.77 20.04
C MET A 17 14.49 -14.71 21.55
N LYS A 18 15.26 -13.77 22.12
CA LYS A 18 15.34 -13.58 23.58
C LYS A 18 13.99 -13.18 24.17
N ILE A 19 13.24 -12.29 23.50
CA ILE A 19 11.90 -11.88 23.92
C ILE A 19 10.92 -13.05 23.89
N MET A 20 11.06 -13.97 22.93
CA MET A 20 10.25 -15.19 22.83
C MET A 20 10.66 -16.29 23.83
N GLY A 21 11.44 -15.96 24.87
CA GLY A 21 11.92 -16.94 25.86
C GLY A 21 13.04 -17.85 25.36
N GLY A 22 13.71 -17.48 24.26
CA GLY A 22 14.69 -18.31 23.57
C GLY A 22 14.03 -19.22 22.54
N VAL A 23 14.70 -19.38 21.40
CA VAL A 23 14.29 -20.30 20.33
C VAL A 23 15.51 -21.12 19.93
N ALA A 24 15.41 -22.45 20.01
CA ALA A 24 16.50 -23.36 19.67
C ALA A 24 16.50 -23.70 18.17
N THR A 25 17.67 -24.13 17.67
CA THR A 25 17.74 -24.70 16.32
C THR A 25 16.90 -25.99 16.24
N GLY A 26 16.10 -26.12 15.18
CA GLY A 26 15.12 -27.19 14.97
C GLY A 26 13.74 -26.90 15.59
N GLU A 27 13.62 -25.88 16.43
CA GLU A 27 12.35 -25.50 17.03
C GLU A 27 11.41 -24.88 15.99
N TRP A 28 10.12 -25.24 16.06
CA TRP A 28 9.09 -24.73 15.18
C TRP A 28 8.61 -23.35 15.63
N LEU A 29 8.52 -22.44 14.67
CA LEU A 29 7.89 -21.14 14.83
C LEU A 29 6.63 -21.09 13.97
N PHE A 30 5.58 -20.50 14.54
CA PHE A 30 4.26 -20.44 13.94
C PHE A 30 3.95 -19.01 13.51
N PHE A 31 3.36 -18.87 12.33
CA PHE A 31 3.10 -17.60 11.67
C PHE A 31 1.59 -17.34 11.65
N HIS A 32 1.16 -16.18 12.13
CA HIS A 32 -0.24 -15.74 12.11
C HIS A 32 -0.37 -14.43 11.32
N ILE A 33 -1.16 -14.46 10.26
CA ILE A 33 -1.32 -13.38 9.30
C ILE A 33 -2.43 -12.43 9.77
N GLN A 34 -2.09 -11.17 10.03
CA GLN A 34 -3.06 -10.10 10.24
C GLN A 34 -3.18 -9.26 8.96
N HIS A 35 -4.17 -9.61 8.14
CA HIS A 35 -4.39 -9.00 6.82
C HIS A 35 -4.57 -7.47 6.88
N ALA A 36 -5.39 -6.97 7.81
CA ALA A 36 -5.75 -5.55 7.87
C ALA A 36 -4.53 -4.61 8.02
N ASN A 37 -3.48 -5.07 8.70
CA ASN A 37 -2.31 -4.25 9.00
C ASN A 37 -1.07 -4.68 8.19
N GLN A 38 -1.19 -5.70 7.35
CA GLN A 38 -0.06 -6.38 6.72
C GLN A 38 1.05 -6.66 7.75
N ILE A 39 0.67 -7.37 8.82
CA ILE A 39 1.59 -7.83 9.85
C ILE A 39 1.54 -9.36 9.92
N VAL A 40 2.68 -9.97 10.18
CA VAL A 40 2.80 -11.41 10.48
C VAL A 40 3.34 -11.56 11.90
N TYR A 41 2.53 -12.13 12.80
CA TYR A 41 2.98 -12.50 14.13
C TYR A 41 3.73 -13.83 14.08
N ILE A 42 4.77 -13.94 14.89
CA ILE A 42 5.57 -15.15 15.06
C ILE A 42 5.50 -15.56 16.53
N THR A 43 5.07 -16.79 16.77
CA THR A 43 4.91 -17.36 18.10
C THR A 43 5.59 -18.72 18.19
N LYS A 44 5.70 -19.24 19.42
CA LYS A 44 6.11 -20.62 19.69
C LYS A 44 4.92 -21.57 19.89
N ASP A 45 3.72 -21.02 19.97
CA ASP A 45 2.49 -21.78 20.18
C ASP A 45 1.87 -22.12 18.82
N SER A 46 1.54 -23.40 18.62
CA SER A 46 0.93 -23.87 17.39
C SER A 46 -0.43 -23.26 17.08
N GLY A 47 -1.22 -22.92 18.11
CA GLY A 47 -2.54 -22.27 18.01
C GLY A 47 -3.33 -22.49 16.71
N HIS A 48 -3.99 -21.44 16.22
CA HIS A 48 -4.50 -21.37 14.84
C HIS A 48 -3.46 -20.66 13.95
N SER A 49 -2.35 -21.34 13.66
CA SER A 49 -1.32 -20.81 12.76
C SER A 49 -1.71 -20.96 11.29
N ASP A 50 -1.40 -19.96 10.47
CA ASP A 50 -1.57 -20.02 9.02
C ASP A 50 -0.42 -20.80 8.35
N SER A 51 0.75 -20.81 8.97
CA SER A 51 1.95 -21.49 8.47
C SER A 51 2.96 -21.71 9.60
N CYS A 52 3.95 -22.58 9.38
CA CYS A 52 5.04 -22.79 10.32
C CYS A 52 6.38 -22.96 9.58
N ALA A 53 7.49 -22.72 10.29
CA ALA A 53 8.84 -23.00 9.81
C ALA A 53 9.77 -23.29 10.98
N GLN A 54 10.78 -24.12 10.77
CA GLN A 54 11.82 -24.38 11.77
C GLN A 54 12.87 -23.28 11.76
N LEU A 55 13.37 -22.93 12.94
CA LEU A 55 14.60 -22.16 13.07
C LEU A 55 15.79 -23.05 12.70
N LEU A 56 16.50 -22.69 11.65
CA LEU A 56 17.70 -23.37 11.20
C LEU A 56 18.93 -22.85 11.96
N GLY A 57 20.08 -23.51 11.77
CA GLY A 57 21.35 -23.07 12.36
C GLY A 57 21.69 -21.63 12.01
N GLN A 58 22.48 -20.97 12.87
CA GLN A 58 22.85 -19.54 12.73
C GLN A 58 21.64 -18.59 12.70
N ASN A 59 20.53 -18.99 13.34
CA ASN A 59 19.29 -18.24 13.44
C ASN A 59 18.62 -17.99 12.08
N PHE A 60 18.84 -18.85 11.08
CA PHE A 60 18.15 -18.70 9.81
C PHE A 60 16.69 -19.17 9.93
N LEU A 61 15.75 -18.36 9.46
CA LEU A 61 14.34 -18.70 9.39
C LEU A 61 13.88 -18.58 7.94
N THR A 62 13.32 -19.66 7.39
CA THR A 62 12.71 -19.62 6.05
C THR A 62 11.29 -19.07 6.18
N ILE A 63 10.99 -17.98 5.49
CA ILE A 63 9.63 -17.43 5.48
C ILE A 63 8.76 -18.35 4.60
N PRO A 64 7.64 -18.89 5.12
CA PRO A 64 6.74 -19.75 4.35
C PRO A 64 6.36 -19.12 3.01
N SER A 65 6.24 -19.93 1.96
CA SER A 65 5.95 -19.44 0.61
C SER A 65 4.66 -18.65 0.54
N ASP A 66 3.65 -19.05 1.29
CA ASP A 66 2.33 -18.44 1.25
C ASP A 66 2.37 -17.07 1.93
N VAL A 67 3.05 -16.95 3.08
CA VAL A 67 3.37 -15.66 3.70
C VAL A 67 4.12 -14.75 2.71
N ARG A 68 5.14 -15.27 2.00
CA ARG A 68 5.87 -14.45 1.02
C ARG A 68 4.99 -13.99 -0.14
N LYS A 69 4.16 -14.87 -0.70
CA LYS A 69 3.23 -14.54 -1.79
C LYS A 69 2.23 -13.48 -1.35
N TRP A 70 1.58 -13.68 -0.21
CA TRP A 70 0.58 -12.77 0.33
C TRP A 70 1.13 -11.36 0.56
N PHE A 71 2.33 -11.27 1.12
CA PHE A 71 2.96 -9.99 1.47
C PHE A 71 3.89 -9.46 0.36
N LYS A 72 3.89 -10.10 -0.82
CA LYS A 72 4.77 -9.80 -1.95
C LYS A 72 6.23 -9.59 -1.51
N ILE A 73 6.71 -10.47 -0.63
CA ILE A 73 8.08 -10.46 -0.11
C ILE A 73 9.00 -11.16 -1.11
N GLN A 74 9.97 -10.42 -1.63
CA GLN A 74 10.94 -10.81 -2.63
C GLN A 74 12.36 -10.87 -2.03
N PRO A 75 13.29 -11.62 -2.65
CA PRO A 75 14.71 -11.52 -2.33
C PRO A 75 15.20 -10.06 -2.38
N GLY A 76 15.99 -9.66 -1.38
CA GLY A 76 16.51 -8.31 -1.23
C GLY A 76 15.64 -7.38 -0.38
N ASP A 77 14.37 -7.73 -0.14
CA ASP A 77 13.50 -6.93 0.72
C ASP A 77 14.02 -6.87 2.16
N ASP A 78 13.87 -5.71 2.78
CA ASP A 78 14.12 -5.53 4.20
C ASP A 78 12.83 -5.76 5.01
N LEU A 79 12.94 -6.42 6.15
CA LEU A 79 11.82 -6.64 7.08
C LEU A 79 12.02 -5.83 8.37
N LYS A 80 10.93 -5.20 8.81
CA LYS A 80 10.86 -4.53 10.12
C LYS A 80 10.19 -5.47 11.11
N PHE A 81 10.90 -5.73 12.21
CA PHE A 81 10.38 -6.49 13.34
C PHE A 81 9.91 -5.55 14.45
N GLY A 82 8.89 -5.99 15.18
CA GLY A 82 8.38 -5.33 16.37
C GLY A 82 7.86 -6.34 17.39
N TYR A 83 7.35 -5.83 18.49
CA TYR A 83 6.70 -6.60 19.55
C TYR A 83 5.39 -5.93 19.90
N ASP A 84 4.31 -6.71 19.90
CA ASP A 84 2.99 -6.27 20.36
C ASP A 84 2.84 -6.72 21.81
N ALA A 85 2.89 -5.76 22.74
CA ALA A 85 2.77 -6.01 24.17
C ALA A 85 1.40 -6.55 24.58
N ASN A 86 0.34 -6.21 23.84
CA ASN A 86 -1.01 -6.70 24.17
C ASN A 86 -1.20 -8.18 23.80
N ARG A 87 -0.48 -8.63 22.77
CA ARG A 87 -0.50 -10.02 22.29
C ARG A 87 0.69 -10.85 22.79
N GLU A 88 1.61 -10.20 23.50
CA GLU A 88 2.91 -10.74 23.90
C GLU A 88 3.67 -11.44 22.76
N ALA A 89 3.54 -10.92 21.54
CA ALA A 89 4.01 -11.59 20.32
C ALA A 89 5.00 -10.73 19.54
N VAL A 90 6.03 -11.38 19.01
CA VAL A 90 6.91 -10.77 18.01
C VAL A 90 6.17 -10.73 16.68
N TYR A 91 6.34 -9.67 15.92
CA TYR A 91 5.81 -9.59 14.58
C TYR A 91 6.84 -9.04 13.60
N PHE A 92 6.60 -9.28 12.32
CA PHE A 92 7.29 -8.56 11.25
C PHE A 92 6.32 -8.05 10.20
N LYS A 93 6.79 -7.05 9.47
CA LYS A 93 6.19 -6.61 8.22
C LYS A 93 7.28 -6.26 7.22
N LYS A 94 6.95 -6.30 5.93
CA LYS A 94 7.83 -5.80 4.88
C LYS A 94 8.12 -4.32 5.17
N ARG A 95 9.40 -3.92 5.09
CA ARG A 95 9.78 -2.52 5.26
C ARG A 95 9.22 -1.75 4.07
N GLN A 96 8.39 -0.77 4.40
CA GLN A 96 7.79 0.16 3.46
C GLN A 96 8.90 1.06 2.91
N VAL A 97 8.97 1.22 1.58
CA VAL A 97 9.75 2.31 0.99
C VAL A 97 8.94 3.58 1.22
N LEU A 98 9.51 4.56 1.91
CA LEU A 98 8.87 5.85 2.12
C LEU A 98 9.22 6.76 0.94
N LEU A 99 8.20 7.40 0.39
CA LEU A 99 8.31 8.43 -0.63
C LEU A 99 7.90 9.76 -0.02
N THR A 100 8.48 10.84 -0.50
CA THR A 100 7.97 12.20 -0.28
C THR A 100 6.49 12.24 -0.65
N CYS A 101 5.64 12.78 0.24
CA CYS A 101 4.23 12.90 -0.07
C CYS A 101 4.04 13.85 -1.27
N PRO A 102 3.45 13.39 -2.38
CA PRO A 102 3.36 14.19 -3.61
C PRO A 102 2.35 15.35 -3.51
N VAL A 103 1.54 15.37 -2.46
CA VAL A 103 0.52 16.40 -2.24
C VAL A 103 1.05 17.54 -1.37
N CYS A 104 1.84 17.22 -0.33
CA CYS A 104 2.33 18.23 0.62
C CYS A 104 3.84 18.44 0.57
N ASN A 105 4.58 17.69 -0.25
CA ASN A 105 6.04 17.79 -0.41
C ASN A 105 6.77 17.82 0.95
N GLU A 106 6.63 16.76 1.75
CA GLU A 106 7.23 16.63 3.09
C GLU A 106 6.69 17.53 4.20
N LEU A 107 5.86 18.52 3.91
CA LEU A 107 5.39 19.47 4.94
C LEU A 107 4.46 18.82 5.99
N GLY A 108 3.77 17.74 5.63
CA GLY A 108 2.73 17.16 6.49
C GLY A 108 1.45 17.98 6.56
N SER A 109 1.38 19.12 5.87
CA SER A 109 0.22 20.02 5.81
C SER A 109 -0.09 20.46 4.37
N ILE A 110 -1.34 20.86 4.12
CA ILE A 110 -1.80 21.45 2.86
C ILE A 110 -2.41 22.81 3.21
N GLY A 111 -1.64 23.88 3.01
CA GLY A 111 -2.00 25.19 3.53
C GLY A 111 -2.07 25.16 5.06
N GLU A 112 -3.22 25.57 5.62
CA GLU A 112 -3.46 25.61 7.07
C GLU A 112 -4.01 24.28 7.63
N HIS A 113 -4.22 23.27 6.78
CA HIS A 113 -4.83 22.00 7.17
C HIS A 113 -3.81 20.85 7.22
N PRO A 114 -3.98 19.87 8.11
CA PRO A 114 -3.13 18.68 8.13
C PRO A 114 -3.27 17.89 6.82
N CYS A 115 -2.20 17.31 6.30
CA CYS A 115 -2.25 16.55 5.06
C CYS A 115 -2.84 15.15 5.32
N PHE A 116 -4.11 14.94 4.94
CA PHE A 116 -4.79 13.65 5.13
C PHE A 116 -4.20 12.50 4.30
N VAL A 117 -3.48 12.81 3.21
CA VAL A 117 -2.82 11.82 2.34
C VAL A 117 -1.66 11.12 3.05
N CYS A 118 -0.76 11.92 3.64
CA CYS A 118 0.39 11.39 4.40
C CYS A 118 0.15 11.31 5.91
N GLN A 119 -1.02 11.75 6.40
CA GLN A 119 -1.38 11.77 7.82
C GLN A 119 -0.35 12.53 8.65
N GLU A 120 -0.02 13.75 8.20
CA GLU A 120 0.89 14.68 8.88
C GLU A 120 2.37 14.23 8.93
N THR A 121 2.70 13.10 8.33
CA THR A 121 4.07 12.57 8.36
C THR A 121 5.00 13.16 7.30
N GLY A 122 4.45 13.86 6.29
CA GLY A 122 5.18 14.33 5.12
C GLY A 122 5.58 13.23 4.12
N SER A 123 5.34 11.95 4.43
CA SER A 123 5.74 10.82 3.60
C SER A 123 4.61 9.83 3.37
N VAL A 124 4.65 9.12 2.24
CA VAL A 124 3.71 8.06 1.91
C VAL A 124 4.47 6.76 1.68
N GLU A 125 3.83 5.65 2.00
CA GLU A 125 4.38 4.34 1.77
C GLU A 125 4.22 3.98 0.27
N LYS A 126 5.28 3.47 -0.37
CA LYS A 126 5.20 2.97 -1.75
C LYS A 126 4.41 1.66 -1.76
N GLU A 127 3.14 1.75 -2.10
CA GLU A 127 2.20 0.63 -2.19
C GLU A 127 1.33 0.74 -3.46
N PRO A 128 0.70 -0.35 -3.94
CA PRO A 128 -0.27 -0.29 -5.05
C PRO A 128 -1.40 0.70 -4.76
N TRP A 129 -1.92 1.38 -5.79
CA TRP A 129 -2.92 2.46 -5.60
C TRP A 129 -4.12 2.02 -4.76
N LEU A 130 -4.60 0.79 -4.94
CA LEU A 130 -5.78 0.29 -4.26
C LEU A 130 -5.55 0.14 -2.74
N ASN A 131 -4.35 -0.25 -2.32
CA ASN A 131 -4.00 -0.37 -0.91
C ASN A 131 -3.95 1.02 -0.27
N GLU A 132 -3.31 1.97 -0.93
CA GLU A 132 -3.22 3.35 -0.47
C GLU A 132 -4.61 4.00 -0.37
N ILE A 133 -5.43 3.88 -1.41
CA ILE A 133 -6.80 4.43 -1.38
C ILE A 133 -7.63 3.76 -0.29
N THR A 134 -7.53 2.44 -0.12
CA THR A 134 -8.26 1.74 0.96
C THR A 134 -7.84 2.26 2.34
N ARG A 135 -6.53 2.44 2.56
CA ARG A 135 -5.98 3.05 3.77
C ARG A 135 -6.49 4.47 3.97
N LEU A 136 -6.57 5.25 2.91
CA LEU A 136 -7.09 6.61 2.94
C LEU A 136 -8.58 6.63 3.24
N MET A 137 -9.40 5.79 2.61
CA MET A 137 -10.83 5.69 2.90
C MET A 137 -11.12 5.41 4.38
N MET A 138 -10.30 4.57 5.02
CA MET A 138 -10.46 4.26 6.45
C MET A 138 -10.14 5.45 7.36
N LYS A 139 -9.25 6.35 6.93
CA LYS A 139 -8.73 7.44 7.77
C LYS A 139 -9.19 8.83 7.36
N SER A 140 -9.66 9.02 6.13
CA SER A 140 -10.03 10.33 5.56
C SER A 140 -11.16 10.99 6.35
N ARG A 141 -12.02 10.19 7.00
CA ARG A 141 -13.11 10.69 7.85
C ARG A 141 -12.61 11.52 9.03
N SER A 142 -11.46 11.20 9.63
CA SER A 142 -10.90 12.01 10.72
C SER A 142 -10.43 13.38 10.26
N TYR A 143 -10.31 13.58 8.94
CA TYR A 143 -9.92 14.84 8.30
C TYR A 143 -11.11 15.53 7.61
N ASN A 144 -12.35 15.08 7.85
CA ASN A 144 -13.55 15.57 7.14
C ASN A 144 -13.47 15.44 5.61
N VAL A 145 -12.82 14.37 5.13
CA VAL A 145 -12.74 14.05 3.70
C VAL A 145 -13.50 12.76 3.44
N SER A 146 -14.45 12.84 2.50
CA SER A 146 -15.13 11.68 1.93
C SER A 146 -14.43 11.26 0.64
N LEU A 147 -14.02 9.99 0.55
CA LEU A 147 -13.43 9.38 -0.64
C LEU A 147 -14.37 8.31 -1.18
N SER A 148 -14.68 8.39 -2.47
CA SER A 148 -15.46 7.38 -3.20
C SER A 148 -14.70 6.89 -4.44
N ILE A 149 -14.84 5.60 -4.75
CA ILE A 149 -14.35 4.98 -5.98
C ILE A 149 -15.57 4.63 -6.83
N ILE A 150 -15.69 5.24 -8.01
CA ILE A 150 -16.84 5.08 -8.89
C ILE A 150 -16.40 4.24 -10.09
N GLY A 151 -16.93 3.03 -10.23
CA GLY A 151 -16.64 2.15 -11.38
C GLY A 151 -17.63 2.30 -12.55
N HIS A 152 -18.75 2.97 -12.32
CA HIS A 152 -19.85 3.07 -13.27
C HIS A 152 -20.46 4.47 -13.21
N GLU A 153 -20.79 5.04 -14.37
CA GLU A 153 -21.45 6.34 -14.45
C GLU A 153 -22.86 6.18 -15.02
N ARG A 154 -23.84 6.79 -14.35
CA ARG A 154 -25.20 6.90 -14.89
C ARG A 154 -25.29 8.20 -15.66
N VAL A 155 -25.25 8.12 -16.98
CA VAL A 155 -25.37 9.28 -17.87
C VAL A 155 -26.77 9.89 -17.76
N GLN A 156 -27.81 9.07 -17.51
CA GLN A 156 -29.21 9.49 -17.28
C GLN A 156 -29.96 8.49 -16.36
N GLU A 157 -30.97 8.95 -15.60
CA GLU A 157 -31.74 8.15 -14.62
C GLU A 157 -32.38 6.87 -15.18
N LYS A 158 -32.61 6.81 -16.50
CA LYS A 158 -33.27 5.67 -17.18
C LYS A 158 -32.34 4.82 -18.05
N GLN A 159 -31.05 5.11 -18.07
CA GLN A 159 -30.09 4.35 -18.88
C GLN A 159 -29.33 3.34 -18.03
N ALA A 160 -28.94 2.23 -18.66
CA ALA A 160 -28.02 1.28 -18.04
C ALA A 160 -26.71 2.01 -17.69
N PRO A 161 -26.12 1.73 -16.52
CA PRO A 161 -24.86 2.33 -16.13
C PRO A 161 -23.78 2.01 -17.16
N VAL A 162 -23.03 3.03 -17.58
CA VAL A 162 -21.88 2.86 -18.46
C VAL A 162 -20.68 2.49 -17.60
N GLN A 163 -20.02 1.39 -17.93
CA GLN A 163 -18.79 0.97 -17.28
C GLN A 163 -17.67 1.95 -17.66
N LEU A 164 -16.96 2.45 -16.65
CA LEU A 164 -15.81 3.32 -16.89
C LEU A 164 -14.58 2.50 -17.28
N LEU A 165 -13.73 3.06 -18.16
CA LEU A 165 -12.47 2.43 -18.58
C LEU A 165 -11.57 2.09 -17.39
N VAL A 166 -11.51 3.01 -16.42
CA VAL A 166 -10.90 2.80 -15.10
C VAL A 166 -11.78 3.48 -14.05
N PRO A 167 -11.74 3.05 -12.77
CA PRO A 167 -12.53 3.69 -11.74
C PRO A 167 -12.14 5.16 -11.57
N LYS A 168 -13.15 5.99 -11.29
CA LYS A 168 -13.02 7.42 -10.99
C LYS A 168 -12.87 7.63 -9.50
N ILE A 169 -11.85 8.41 -9.12
CA ILE A 169 -11.62 8.80 -7.72
C ILE A 169 -12.33 10.11 -7.43
N GLN A 170 -13.26 10.08 -6.47
CA GLN A 170 -13.98 11.26 -6.03
C GLN A 170 -13.64 11.63 -4.59
N LEU A 171 -13.23 12.88 -4.36
CA LEU A 171 -13.01 13.46 -3.05
C LEU A 171 -14.01 14.60 -2.82
N VAL A 172 -14.58 14.65 -1.62
CA VAL A 172 -15.46 15.74 -1.17
C VAL A 172 -15.07 16.10 0.26
N SER A 173 -14.96 17.40 0.55
CA SER A 173 -14.69 17.89 1.89
C SER A 173 -15.32 19.27 2.10
N SER A 174 -15.72 19.56 3.34
CA SER A 174 -16.05 20.91 3.79
C SER A 174 -14.83 21.69 4.31
N THR A 175 -13.69 21.02 4.50
CA THR A 175 -12.47 21.60 5.07
C THR A 175 -11.48 22.04 3.99
N TYR A 176 -11.28 21.24 2.94
CA TYR A 176 -10.33 21.56 1.88
C TYR A 176 -11.03 22.23 0.69
N SER A 177 -10.34 23.16 0.03
CA SER A 177 -10.86 23.83 -1.17
C SER A 177 -11.00 22.86 -2.34
N THR A 178 -11.92 23.16 -3.27
CA THR A 178 -12.11 22.36 -4.49
C THR A 178 -10.81 22.19 -5.27
N ALA A 179 -10.02 23.24 -5.42
CA ALA A 179 -8.75 23.17 -6.13
C ALA A 179 -7.77 22.16 -5.50
N ILE A 180 -7.65 22.15 -4.17
CA ILE A 180 -6.82 21.17 -3.44
C ILE A 180 -7.35 19.76 -3.68
N LEU A 181 -8.66 19.56 -3.54
CA LEU A 181 -9.28 18.25 -3.74
C LEU A 181 -9.06 17.73 -5.17
N GLU A 182 -9.20 18.59 -6.18
CA GLU A 182 -9.00 18.22 -7.58
C GLU A 182 -7.54 17.81 -7.87
N THR A 183 -6.55 18.51 -7.31
CA THR A 183 -5.14 18.10 -7.41
C THR A 183 -4.91 16.71 -6.81
N ILE A 184 -5.48 16.43 -5.64
CA ILE A 184 -5.32 15.13 -4.98
C ILE A 184 -6.06 14.03 -5.74
N GLN A 185 -7.27 14.33 -6.25
CA GLN A 185 -8.03 13.41 -7.08
C GLN A 185 -7.24 13.04 -8.34
N ASP A 186 -6.67 14.02 -9.03
CA ASP A 186 -5.87 13.80 -10.22
C ASP A 186 -4.63 12.96 -9.93
N TYR A 187 -3.92 13.23 -8.83
CA TYR A 187 -2.80 12.40 -8.41
C TYR A 187 -3.20 10.92 -8.31
N TYR A 188 -4.30 10.61 -7.62
CA TYR A 188 -4.79 9.23 -7.52
C TYR A 188 -5.32 8.69 -8.85
N GLN A 189 -6.04 9.51 -9.62
CA GLN A 189 -6.58 9.12 -10.92
C GLN A 189 -5.47 8.76 -11.91
N GLY A 190 -4.42 9.57 -11.96
CA GLY A 190 -3.23 9.32 -12.77
C GLY A 190 -2.52 8.03 -12.36
N ARG A 191 -2.47 7.72 -11.06
CA ARG A 191 -1.92 6.43 -10.59
C ARG A 191 -2.76 5.23 -11.00
N VAL A 192 -4.10 5.32 -10.89
CA VAL A 192 -5.01 4.27 -11.37
C VAL A 192 -4.79 4.00 -12.85
N ILE A 193 -4.69 5.06 -13.66
CA ILE A 193 -4.45 4.99 -15.10
C ILE A 193 -3.11 4.32 -15.39
N ARG A 194 -2.00 4.79 -14.79
CA ARG A 194 -0.66 4.24 -15.02
C ARG A 194 -0.58 2.76 -14.65
N GLU A 195 -1.09 2.38 -13.48
CA GLU A 195 -1.10 0.98 -13.04
C GLU A 195 -1.98 0.09 -13.96
N ALA A 196 -3.08 0.61 -14.51
CA ALA A 196 -3.93 -0.12 -15.48
C ALA A 196 -3.24 -0.31 -16.85
N ILE A 197 -2.46 0.66 -17.30
CA ILE A 197 -1.66 0.57 -18.53
C ILE A 197 -0.54 -0.44 -18.34
N GLU A 198 0.22 -0.34 -17.25
CA GLU A 198 1.31 -1.27 -16.92
C GLU A 198 0.82 -2.72 -16.78
N ALA A 199 -0.40 -2.91 -16.28
CA ALA A 199 -1.04 -4.22 -16.20
C ALA A 199 -1.57 -4.75 -17.55
N GLY A 200 -1.54 -3.94 -18.61
CA GLY A 200 -2.11 -4.28 -19.93
C GLY A 200 -3.64 -4.29 -19.98
N SER A 201 -4.33 -3.77 -18.96
CA SER A 201 -5.80 -3.70 -18.91
C SER A 201 -6.37 -2.45 -19.60
N LEU A 202 -5.52 -1.51 -19.99
CA LEU A 202 -5.92 -0.27 -20.66
C LEU A 202 -5.02 0.01 -21.88
N ASN A 203 -5.62 0.07 -23.06
CA ASN A 203 -4.91 0.35 -24.32
C ASN A 203 -4.82 1.87 -24.56
N VAL A 204 -3.63 2.44 -24.37
CA VAL A 204 -3.40 3.88 -24.55
C VAL A 204 -3.67 4.35 -25.97
N GLN A 205 -3.32 3.55 -26.99
CA GLN A 205 -3.47 3.96 -28.39
C GLN A 205 -4.94 4.11 -28.78
N GLU A 206 -5.81 3.32 -28.15
CA GLU A 206 -7.24 3.34 -28.40
C GLU A 206 -7.97 4.43 -27.60
N TYR A 207 -7.52 4.72 -26.38
CA TYR A 207 -8.26 5.56 -25.42
C TYR A 207 -7.51 6.81 -24.96
N LYS A 208 -6.51 7.29 -25.70
CA LYS A 208 -5.65 8.40 -25.25
C LYS A 208 -6.45 9.64 -24.83
N THR A 209 -7.41 10.07 -25.65
CA THR A 209 -8.21 11.28 -25.40
C THR A 209 -9.07 11.12 -24.15
N GLU A 210 -9.74 9.97 -24.03
CA GLU A 210 -10.56 9.62 -22.88
C GLU A 210 -9.74 9.60 -21.60
N ILE A 211 -8.57 8.93 -21.62
CA ILE A 211 -7.63 8.84 -20.50
C ILE A 211 -7.23 10.22 -19.99
N VAL A 212 -6.78 11.11 -20.89
CA VAL A 212 -6.35 12.47 -20.53
C VAL A 212 -7.53 13.30 -20.02
N SER A 213 -8.73 13.09 -20.55
CA SER A 213 -9.95 13.80 -20.12
C SER A 213 -10.40 13.43 -18.70
N MET A 214 -9.94 12.29 -18.15
CA MET A 214 -10.25 11.90 -16.78
C MET A 214 -9.55 12.77 -15.72
N LEU A 215 -8.49 13.47 -16.12
CA LEU A 215 -7.73 14.39 -15.28
C LEU A 215 -8.31 15.81 -15.40
N ARG A 216 -8.34 16.55 -14.30
CA ARG A 216 -8.94 17.89 -14.22
C ARG A 216 -7.92 18.99 -14.46
N THR A 217 -6.80 18.90 -13.77
CA THR A 217 -5.69 19.85 -13.76
C THR A 217 -4.77 19.62 -14.97
N ASN A 218 -4.25 20.72 -15.51
CA ASN A 218 -3.27 20.63 -16.61
C ASN A 218 -1.96 20.02 -16.14
N PHE A 219 -1.55 20.26 -14.89
CA PHE A 219 -0.34 19.68 -14.33
C PHE A 219 -0.31 18.15 -14.44
N GLU A 220 -1.37 17.46 -14.02
CA GLU A 220 -1.38 16.00 -14.09
C GLU A 220 -1.57 15.50 -15.53
N LYS A 221 -2.29 16.24 -16.38
CA LYS A 221 -2.38 15.93 -17.83
C LYS A 221 -1.01 15.93 -18.48
N ASP A 222 -0.26 17.01 -18.30
CA ASP A 222 1.09 17.18 -18.85
C ASP A 222 2.03 16.10 -18.30
N SER A 223 1.93 15.79 -17.00
CA SER A 223 2.70 14.73 -16.34
C SER A 223 2.39 13.34 -16.90
N LEU A 224 1.11 13.04 -17.14
CA LEU A 224 0.69 11.78 -17.74
C LEU A 224 1.15 11.69 -19.20
N GLU A 225 0.99 12.74 -19.99
CA GLU A 225 1.43 12.77 -21.38
C GLU A 225 2.95 12.58 -21.51
N ALA A 226 3.73 13.28 -20.69
CA ALA A 226 5.18 13.10 -20.65
C ALA A 226 5.57 11.66 -20.28
N TRP A 227 4.87 11.06 -19.31
CA TRP A 227 5.07 9.65 -18.95
C TRP A 227 4.72 8.71 -20.10
N LEU A 228 3.61 8.94 -20.82
CA LEU A 228 3.22 8.15 -21.97
C LEU A 228 4.26 8.20 -23.09
N THR A 229 4.81 9.38 -23.38
CA THR A 229 5.89 9.54 -24.38
C THR A 229 7.19 8.88 -23.97
N ALA A 230 7.52 8.86 -22.67
CA ALA A 230 8.73 8.20 -22.18
C ALA A 230 8.65 6.66 -22.20
N ASN A 231 7.45 6.09 -22.25
CA ASN A 231 7.20 4.64 -22.20
C ASN A 231 6.66 4.06 -23.52
N SER A 232 6.54 4.86 -24.58
CA SER A 232 6.18 4.45 -25.94
C SER A 232 7.41 4.15 -26.79
#